data_AF-A0A645IGV5-F1
#
_entry.id   AF-A0A645IGV5-F1
#
_cell.length_a   1.000
_cell.length_b   1.000
_cell.length_c   1.000
_cell.angle_alpha   90.00
_cell.angle_beta   90.00
_cell.angle_gamma   90.00
#
_symmetry.space_group_name_H-M   'P 1'
#
loop_
_entity.id
_entity.type
_entity.pdbx_description
1 polymer ?
#
loop_
_entity_poly.entity_id
_entity_poly.type
_entity_poly.pdbx_seq_one_letter_code
_entity_poly.pdbx_strand_id
1 'polypeptide(L)'
;MLVRENALIVVGNLSANKLVKTKMAKFVLDTGFSALKIMLKYKCENAGVLFEEVNEAYTTQICSSCGEISHSSPKGRADLRIREWDCMVCGTHHDRDLNSALNILALGHKRLAVGIPLL
;
A
#
# COMPACT_ATOMS: atom_id res chain seq x y z
N MET A 1 -8.76 13.70 -13.91
CA MET A 1 -8.04 14.08 -12.66
C MET A 1 -8.32 12.97 -11.66
N LEU A 2 -7.30 12.28 -11.14
CA LEU A 2 -7.40 11.05 -10.32
C LEU A 2 -8.60 11.03 -9.36
N VAL A 3 -8.81 12.12 -8.63
CA VAL A 3 -9.92 12.25 -7.68
C VAL A 3 -11.29 12.16 -8.36
N ARG A 4 -11.51 12.87 -9.47
CA ARG A 4 -12.82 12.91 -10.15
C ARG A 4 -13.22 11.61 -10.84
N GLU A 5 -12.28 10.70 -11.06
CA GLU A 5 -12.49 9.42 -11.73
C GLU A 5 -12.73 8.27 -10.75
N ASN A 6 -12.58 8.51 -9.44
CA ASN A 6 -12.67 7.47 -8.42
C ASN A 6 -13.65 7.87 -7.32
N ALA A 7 -14.45 6.92 -6.84
CA ALA A 7 -15.36 7.13 -5.70
C ALA A 7 -14.64 7.00 -4.34
N LEU A 8 -13.50 6.30 -4.31
CA LEU A 8 -12.71 6.01 -3.11
C LEU A 8 -11.21 6.11 -3.44
N ILE A 9 -10.45 6.75 -2.56
CA ILE A 9 -9.00 6.77 -2.57
C ILE A 9 -8.51 6.27 -1.21
N VAL A 10 -7.71 5.20 -1.22
CA VAL A 10 -7.13 4.59 -0.03
C VAL A 10 -5.61 4.78 -0.03
N VAL A 11 -5.05 5.21 1.10
CA VAL A 11 -3.61 5.46 1.23
C VAL A 11 -3.03 4.69 2.41
N GLY A 12 -1.85 4.08 2.20
CA GLY A 12 -1.07 3.45 3.26
C GLY A 12 -0.53 4.49 4.25
N ASN A 13 -0.80 4.30 5.53
CA ASN A 13 -0.20 5.08 6.60
C ASN A 13 1.18 4.52 6.94
N LEU A 14 2.16 4.96 6.17
CA LEU A 14 3.56 4.84 6.55
C LEU A 14 3.73 5.43 7.95
N SER A 15 4.16 4.61 8.92
CA SER A 15 4.47 5.08 10.27
C SER A 15 5.69 6.02 10.22
N ALA A 16 5.52 7.24 9.72
CA ALA A 16 6.56 8.22 9.52
C ALA A 16 7.31 8.47 10.83
N ASN A 17 6.60 8.51 11.96
CA ASN A 17 7.18 8.62 13.30
C ASN A 17 8.17 7.49 13.66
N LYS A 18 7.99 6.28 13.11
CA LYS A 18 8.94 5.17 13.30
C LYS A 18 10.13 5.30 12.36
N LEU A 19 9.91 5.73 11.12
CA LEU A 19 10.97 5.83 10.11
C LEU A 19 11.86 7.08 10.28
N VAL A 20 11.31 8.17 10.81
CA VAL A 20 12.03 9.40 11.21
C VAL A 20 13.01 9.14 12.36
N LYS A 21 12.85 8.04 13.11
CA LYS A 21 13.81 7.60 14.13
C LYS A 21 14.92 6.70 13.58
N THR A 22 15.00 6.51 12.26
CA THR A 22 15.99 5.65 11.60
C THR A 22 16.89 6.44 10.66
N LYS A 23 17.91 5.80 10.07
CA LYS A 23 18.76 6.43 9.04
C LYS A 23 18.00 6.91 7.80
N MET A 24 16.72 6.56 7.64
CA MET A 24 15.86 7.02 6.55
C MET A 24 15.13 8.33 6.88
N ALA A 25 15.37 8.93 8.05
CA ALA A 25 14.67 10.13 8.50
C ALA A 25 14.72 11.28 7.50
N LYS A 26 15.92 11.55 6.95
CA LYS A 26 16.12 12.59 5.95
C LYS A 26 15.24 12.34 4.72
N PHE A 27 15.25 11.14 4.15
CA PHE A 27 14.42 10.80 3.00
C PHE A 27 12.93 10.98 3.30
N VAL A 28 12.45 10.45 4.44
CA VAL A 28 11.03 10.49 4.83
C VAL A 28 10.54 11.92 5.05
N LEU A 29 11.38 12.78 5.64
CA LEU A 29 11.06 14.20 5.82
C LEU A 29 11.12 14.98 4.51
N ASP A 30 12.10 14.67 3.64
CA ASP A 30 12.31 15.37 2.36
C ASP A 30 11.26 15.02 1.30
N THR A 31 10.60 13.85 1.37
CA THR A 31 9.66 13.43 0.30
C THR A 31 8.29 14.13 0.36
N GLY A 32 8.01 14.94 1.39
CA GLY A 32 6.78 15.72 1.47
C GLY A 32 5.48 14.88 1.51
N PHE A 33 5.56 13.59 1.84
CA PHE A 33 4.41 12.68 1.84
C PHE A 33 3.25 13.18 2.70
N SER A 34 3.54 13.80 3.86
CA SER A 34 2.51 14.39 4.70
C SER A 34 1.75 15.51 3.99
N ALA A 35 2.45 16.40 3.28
CA ALA A 35 1.83 17.47 2.51
C ALA A 35 1.02 16.92 1.33
N LEU A 36 1.54 15.91 0.64
CA LEU A 36 0.81 15.21 -0.42
C LEU A 36 -0.51 14.61 0.10
N LYS A 37 -0.48 13.90 1.23
CA LYS A 37 -1.68 13.32 1.85
C LYS A 37 -2.70 14.39 2.23
N ILE A 38 -2.26 15.49 2.84
CA ILE A 38 -3.13 16.62 3.20
C ILE A 38 -3.82 17.19 1.95
N MET A 39 -3.05 17.46 0.90
CA MET A 39 -3.59 18.02 -0.35
C MET A 39 -4.51 17.04 -1.06
N LEU A 40 -4.18 15.74 -1.06
CA LEU A 40 -5.02 14.71 -1.66
C LEU A 40 -6.35 14.59 -0.93
N LYS A 41 -6.32 14.53 0.42
CA LYS A 41 -7.52 14.52 1.25
C LYS A 41 -8.40 15.75 0.98
N TYR A 42 -7.80 16.94 1.00
CA TYR A 42 -8.51 18.19 0.67
C TYR A 42 -9.18 18.14 -0.71
N LYS A 43 -8.49 17.62 -1.73
CA LYS A 43 -9.08 17.48 -3.07
C LYS A 43 -10.20 16.44 -3.12
N CYS A 44 -10.10 15.35 -2.35
CA CYS A 44 -11.16 14.34 -2.24
C CYS A 44 -12.42 14.94 -1.60
N GLU A 45 -12.26 15.65 -0.48
CA GLU A 45 -13.35 16.34 0.21
C GLU A 45 -14.05 17.34 -0.72
N ASN A 46 -13.29 18.14 -1.47
CA ASN A 46 -13.85 19.09 -2.44
C ASN A 46 -14.59 18.42 -3.61
N ALA A 47 -14.29 17.16 -3.92
CA ALA A 47 -14.91 16.40 -5.01
C ALA A 47 -16.01 15.44 -4.54
N GLY A 48 -16.28 15.34 -3.23
CA GLY A 48 -17.22 14.36 -2.67
C GLY A 48 -16.72 12.92 -2.74
N VAL A 49 -15.39 12.72 -2.78
CA VAL A 49 -14.74 11.41 -2.90
C VAL A 49 -14.31 10.94 -1.52
N LEU A 50 -14.51 9.65 -1.22
CA LEU A 50 -14.08 9.09 0.07
C LEU A 50 -12.55 8.95 0.11
N PHE A 51 -11.96 9.40 1.22
CA PHE A 51 -10.53 9.27 1.48
C PHE A 51 -10.30 8.48 2.77
N GLU A 52 -9.52 7.41 2.70
CA GLU A 52 -9.23 6.54 3.85
C GLU A 52 -7.73 6.26 4.00
N GLU A 53 -7.23 6.36 5.23
CA GLU A 53 -5.87 5.95 5.58
C GLU A 53 -5.90 4.60 6.31
N VAL A 54 -5.12 3.63 5.82
CA VAL A 54 -5.07 2.27 6.38
C VAL A 54 -3.68 1.91 6.88
N ASN A 55 -3.58 0.97 7.82
CA ASN A 55 -2.29 0.44 8.26
C ASN A 55 -1.67 -0.42 7.15
N GLU A 56 -0.59 0.04 6.54
CA GLU A 56 0.10 -0.64 5.43
C GLU A 56 1.11 -1.72 5.89
N ALA A 57 1.11 -2.11 7.17
CA ALA A 57 1.99 -3.14 7.64
C ALA A 57 1.85 -4.42 6.79
N TYR A 58 2.99 -4.94 6.32
CA TYR A 58 3.10 -6.17 5.53
C TYR A 58 2.45 -6.14 4.13
N THR A 59 1.94 -5.01 3.64
CA THR A 59 1.28 -4.95 2.31
C THR A 59 2.23 -5.27 1.15
N THR A 60 3.53 -5.07 1.33
CA THR A 60 4.56 -5.44 0.33
C THR A 60 4.94 -6.92 0.35
N GLN A 61 4.53 -7.67 1.40
CA GLN A 61 4.91 -9.07 1.62
C GLN A 61 3.73 -10.03 1.40
N ILE A 62 2.53 -9.61 1.81
CA ILE A 62 1.31 -10.38 1.63
C ILE A 62 1.01 -10.50 0.13
N CYS A 63 0.78 -11.72 -0.34
CA CYS A 63 0.28 -11.95 -1.70
C CYS A 63 -1.15 -11.40 -1.82
N SER A 64 -1.37 -10.43 -2.71
CA SER A 64 -2.70 -9.85 -2.95
C SER A 64 -3.71 -10.83 -3.57
N SER A 65 -3.23 -11.93 -4.16
CA SER A 65 -4.06 -13.00 -4.71
C SER A 65 -4.54 -13.97 -3.61
N CYS A 66 -3.63 -14.60 -2.86
CA CYS A 66 -3.97 -15.64 -1.90
C CYS A 66 -3.98 -15.21 -0.42
N GLY A 67 -3.48 -14.02 -0.09
CA GLY A 67 -3.43 -13.49 1.28
C GLY A 67 -2.27 -14.01 2.13
N GLU A 68 -1.46 -14.93 1.63
CA GLU A 68 -0.35 -15.52 2.38
C GLU A 68 0.97 -14.74 2.22
N ILE A 69 1.79 -14.74 3.28
CA ILE A 69 3.18 -14.27 3.23
C ILE A 69 4.06 -15.47 2.89
N SER A 70 4.41 -15.62 1.62
CA SER A 70 5.23 -16.74 1.19
C SER A 70 6.69 -16.63 1.67
N HIS A 71 7.47 -17.70 1.50
CA HIS A 71 8.92 -17.65 1.74
C HIS A 71 9.66 -16.78 0.72
N SER A 72 9.16 -16.68 -0.51
CA SER A 72 9.73 -15.86 -1.58
C SER A 72 9.35 -14.38 -1.50
N SER A 73 8.42 -13.98 -0.62
CA SER A 73 8.02 -12.59 -0.50
C SER A 73 9.20 -11.72 -0.02
N PRO A 74 9.45 -10.53 -0.59
CA PRO A 74 10.53 -9.64 -0.16
C PRO A 74 10.44 -9.28 1.33
N LYS A 75 11.51 -9.50 2.12
CA LYS A 75 11.49 -9.29 3.58
C LYS A 75 12.57 -8.30 4.04
N GLY A 76 12.14 -7.34 4.85
CA GLY A 76 13.04 -6.40 5.49
C GLY A 76 13.78 -5.48 4.51
N ARG A 77 14.88 -4.88 4.97
CA ARG A 77 15.61 -3.85 4.20
C ARG A 77 16.47 -4.42 3.09
N ALA A 78 17.01 -5.63 3.27
CA ALA A 78 17.90 -6.26 2.29
C ALA A 78 17.19 -6.50 0.94
N ASP A 79 15.88 -6.71 1.00
CA ASP A 79 15.05 -7.08 -0.14
C ASP A 79 14.32 -5.87 -0.75
N LEU A 80 14.61 -4.64 -0.31
CA LEU A 80 14.02 -3.42 -0.90
C LEU A 80 14.36 -3.26 -2.39
N ARG A 81 15.39 -3.96 -2.89
CA ARG A 81 15.75 -4.01 -4.31
C ARG A 81 14.94 -5.03 -5.11
N ILE A 82 14.25 -5.96 -4.45
CA ILE A 82 13.40 -6.95 -5.13
C ILE A 82 12.12 -6.23 -5.53
N ARG A 83 11.92 -6.11 -6.84
CA ARG A 83 10.79 -5.41 -7.46
C ARG A 83 9.73 -6.37 -7.96
N GLU A 84 10.15 -7.56 -8.36
CA GLU A 84 9.29 -8.62 -8.87
C GLU A 84 9.57 -9.91 -8.11
N TRP A 85 8.53 -10.71 -7.86
CA TRP A 85 8.64 -12.01 -7.21
C TRP A 85 7.44 -12.90 -7.53
N ASP A 86 7.64 -14.22 -7.50
CA ASP A 86 6.56 -15.20 -7.66
C ASP A 86 6.12 -15.74 -6.31
N CYS A 87 4.81 -15.79 -6.09
CA CYS A 87 4.24 -16.38 -4.89
C CYS A 87 4.40 -17.89 -4.88
N MET A 88 5.22 -18.43 -3.96
CA MET A 88 5.41 -19.89 -3.83
C MET A 88 4.17 -20.64 -3.31
N VAL A 89 3.11 -19.93 -2.89
CA VAL A 89 1.86 -20.55 -2.42
C VAL A 89 0.86 -20.74 -3.57
N CYS A 90 0.62 -19.71 -4.38
CA CYS A 90 -0.40 -19.73 -5.44
C CYS A 90 0.16 -19.56 -6.86
N GLY A 91 1.47 -19.33 -7.02
CA GLY A 91 2.13 -19.17 -8.31
C GLY A 91 1.96 -17.79 -8.96
N THR A 92 1.25 -16.85 -8.33
CA THR A 92 1.04 -15.51 -8.91
C THR A 92 2.35 -14.73 -8.97
N HIS A 93 2.63 -14.16 -10.15
CA HIS A 93 3.72 -13.20 -10.35
C HIS A 93 3.30 -11.81 -9.86
N HIS A 94 4.19 -11.14 -9.13
CA HIS A 94 3.91 -9.83 -8.55
C HIS A 94 4.97 -8.79 -8.92
N ASP A 95 4.54 -7.66 -9.46
CA ASP A 95 5.21 -6.38 -9.20
C ASP A 95 4.89 -5.95 -7.76
N ARG A 96 5.93 -5.57 -7.00
CA ARG A 96 5.81 -5.28 -5.57
C ARG A 96 4.92 -4.08 -5.28
N ASP A 97 4.99 -3.03 -6.10
CA ASP A 97 4.25 -1.81 -5.84
C ASP A 97 2.77 -2.00 -6.22
N LEU A 98 2.48 -2.70 -7.32
CA LEU A 98 1.14 -3.12 -7.69
C LEU A 98 0.51 -4.03 -6.61
N ASN A 99 1.25 -5.04 -6.15
CA ASN A 99 0.79 -5.93 -5.08
C ASN A 99 0.46 -5.15 -3.80
N SER A 100 1.34 -4.22 -3.40
CA SER A 100 1.10 -3.36 -2.24
C SER A 100 -0.13 -2.48 -2.42
N ALA A 101 -0.34 -1.90 -3.61
CA ALA A 101 -1.51 -1.08 -3.92
C ALA A 101 -2.82 -1.90 -3.82
N LEU A 102 -2.83 -3.13 -4.35
CA LEU A 102 -3.98 -4.04 -4.26
C LEU A 102 -4.30 -4.41 -2.79
N ASN A 103 -3.27 -4.65 -1.98
CA ASN A 103 -3.44 -4.92 -0.55
C ASN A 103 -3.97 -3.70 0.21
N ILE A 104 -3.47 -2.48 -0.09
CA ILE A 104 -3.98 -1.24 0.50
C ILE A 104 -5.44 -1.02 0.14
N LEU A 105 -5.81 -1.21 -1.13
CA LEU A 105 -7.19 -1.10 -1.59
C LEU A 105 -8.09 -2.12 -0.88
N ALA A 106 -7.63 -3.37 -0.75
CA ALA A 106 -8.36 -4.41 -0.03
C ALA A 106 -8.60 -4.09 1.45
N LEU A 107 -7.62 -3.46 2.12
CA LEU A 107 -7.76 -2.99 3.49
C LEU A 107 -8.82 -1.88 3.62
N GLY A 108 -8.83 -0.90 2.70
CA GLY A 108 -9.83 0.18 2.70
C GLY A 108 -11.25 -0.32 2.42
N HIS A 109 -11.38 -1.37 1.62
CA HIS A 109 -12.67 -2.07 1.43
C HIS A 109 -13.09 -2.94 2.62
N LYS A 110 -12.29 -3.04 3.70
CA LYS A 110 -12.55 -3.88 4.88
C LYS A 110 -12.90 -5.33 4.49
N ARG A 111 -12.11 -5.88 3.58
CA ARG A 111 -12.29 -7.22 3.00
C ARG A 111 -12.54 -8.26 4.10
N LEU A 112 -13.68 -8.97 4.02
CA LEU A 112 -13.91 -10.20 4.78
C LEU A 112 -12.99 -11.30 4.22
N ALA A 113 -12.58 -12.26 5.08
CA ALA A 113 -11.53 -13.26 4.83
C ALA A 113 -11.65 -14.10 3.53
N VAL A 114 -12.77 -14.03 2.80
CA VAL A 114 -13.11 -14.88 1.65
C VAL A 114 -12.50 -14.40 0.32
N GLY A 115 -11.80 -13.26 0.30
CA GLY A 115 -11.14 -12.78 -0.91
C GLY A 115 -12.04 -11.90 -1.81
N ILE A 116 -11.44 -11.23 -2.80
CA ILE A 116 -12.10 -10.52 -3.90
C ILE A 116 -11.84 -11.38 -5.14
N PRO A 117 -12.84 -12.14 -5.62
CA PRO A 117 -12.69 -12.99 -6.80
C PRO A 117 -12.74 -12.23 -8.14
N LEU A 118 -12.81 -10.89 -8.11
CA LEU A 118 -13.11 -10.05 -9.28
C LEU A 118 -12.09 -8.91 -9.47
N LEU A 119 -10.79 -9.22 -9.46
CA LEU A 119 -9.76 -8.34 -10.04
C LEU A 119 -8.88 -9.14 -11.00
#